data_AF-A0A9D6LAK5-F1
#
_entry.id   AF-A0A9D6LAK5-F1
#
_cell.length_a   1.000
_cell.length_b   1.000
_cell.length_c   1.000
_cell.angle_alpha   90.00
_cell.angle_beta   90.00
_cell.angle_gamma   90.00
#
_symmetry.space_group_name_H-M   'P 1'
#
loop_
_entity.id
_entity.type
_entity.pdbx_description
1 polymer ?
#
loop_
_entity_poly.entity_id
_entity_poly.type
_entity_poly.pdbx_seq_one_letter_code
_entity_poly.pdbx_strand_id
1 'polypeptide(L)'
;GYPGIRKQRVNLAGRLLLADDDGPFGAPTSDSLRTAVTARSRNILVVLFCPLERAGAHLSPALEHIAEMLTRFCSAAVTAVRVVR
;
A
#
# COMPACT_ATOMS: atom_id res chain seq x y z
N GLY A 1 -2.80 -13.88 -10.13
CA GLY A 1 -3.79 -13.21 -9.27
C GLY A 1 -3.77 -13.83 -7.89
N TYR A 2 -4.31 -13.17 -6.88
CA TYR A 2 -4.28 -13.60 -5.48
C TYR A 2 -5.69 -13.59 -4.85
N PRO A 3 -5.93 -14.33 -3.75
CA PRO A 3 -7.11 -14.12 -2.93
C PRO A 3 -7.09 -12.69 -2.35
N GLY A 4 -8.14 -11.91 -2.59
CA GLY A 4 -8.26 -10.56 -2.05
C GLY A 4 -8.70 -10.56 -0.59
N ILE A 5 -8.44 -9.46 0.13
CA ILE A 5 -8.82 -9.31 1.55
C ILE A 5 -10.33 -9.56 1.78
N ARG A 6 -11.18 -9.26 0.79
CA ARG A 6 -12.64 -9.45 0.85
C ARG A 6 -13.12 -10.77 0.22
N LYS A 7 -12.32 -11.84 0.29
CA LYS A 7 -12.64 -13.21 -0.17
C LYS A 7 -12.81 -13.42 -1.69
N GLN A 8 -12.87 -12.38 -2.51
CA GLN A 8 -12.85 -12.54 -3.97
C GLN A 8 -11.42 -12.60 -4.53
N ARG A 9 -11.21 -13.40 -5.59
CA ARG A 9 -9.92 -13.48 -6.27
C ARG A 9 -9.68 -12.22 -7.12
N VAL A 10 -8.50 -11.63 -6.97
CA VAL A 10 -8.09 -10.47 -7.77
C VAL A 10 -7.41 -10.95 -9.06
N ASN A 11 -7.97 -10.52 -10.19
CA ASN A 11 -7.36 -10.69 -11.51
C ASN A 11 -6.36 -9.56 -11.78
N LEU A 12 -5.19 -9.92 -12.31
CA LEU A 12 -4.05 -9.02 -12.55
C LEU A 12 -3.66 -8.94 -14.03
N ALA A 13 -4.33 -9.65 -14.93
CA ALA A 13 -4.02 -9.61 -16.35
C ALA A 13 -4.15 -8.18 -16.90
N GLY A 14 -3.04 -7.64 -17.44
CA GLY A 14 -2.98 -6.28 -17.98
C GLY A 14 -3.09 -5.16 -16.92
N ARG A 15 -2.72 -5.41 -15.66
CA ARG A 15 -2.85 -4.44 -14.55
C ARG A 15 -1.55 -4.24 -13.80
N LEU A 16 -1.42 -3.08 -13.16
CA LEU A 16 -0.37 -2.81 -12.18
C LEU A 16 -0.52 -3.73 -10.96
N LEU A 17 0.61 -4.17 -10.40
CA LEU A 17 0.66 -4.99 -9.20
C LEU A 17 1.89 -4.67 -8.35
N LEU A 18 1.81 -5.03 -7.07
CA LEU A 18 2.94 -5.16 -6.16
C LEU A 18 3.24 -6.65 -5.98
N ALA A 19 4.52 -6.99 -6.01
CA ALA A 19 4.99 -8.36 -5.79
C ALA A 19 6.26 -8.35 -4.95
N ASP A 20 6.45 -9.46 -4.25
CA ASP A 20 7.67 -9.86 -3.55
C ASP A 20 8.12 -11.23 -4.13
N ASP A 21 9.10 -11.87 -3.50
CA ASP A 21 9.61 -13.18 -3.93
C ASP A 21 8.55 -14.30 -3.86
N ASP A 22 7.50 -14.14 -3.03
CA ASP A 22 6.36 -15.05 -2.91
C ASP A 22 5.25 -14.72 -3.93
N GLY A 23 5.48 -13.74 -4.80
CA GLY A 23 4.57 -13.35 -5.87
C GLY A 23 3.68 -12.15 -5.55
N PRO A 24 2.60 -11.92 -6.32
CA PRO A 24 1.83 -10.68 -6.23
C PRO A 24 0.98 -10.62 -4.96
N PHE A 25 0.94 -9.45 -4.32
CA PHE A 25 0.18 -9.23 -3.09
C PHE A 25 -0.68 -7.95 -3.06
N GLY A 26 -0.49 -7.03 -4.02
CA GLY A 26 -1.20 -5.76 -4.02
C GLY A 26 -1.49 -5.26 -5.43
N ALA A 27 -2.48 -4.38 -5.55
CA ALA A 27 -2.85 -3.70 -6.77
C ALA A 27 -3.64 -2.43 -6.41
N PRO A 28 -3.75 -1.44 -7.31
CA PRO A 28 -4.51 -0.21 -7.03
C PRO A 28 -5.97 -0.44 -6.61
N THR A 29 -6.56 -1.59 -6.97
CA THR A 29 -7.98 -1.89 -6.73
C THR A 29 -8.25 -2.70 -5.46
N SER A 30 -7.31 -3.54 -5.02
CA SER A 30 -7.51 -4.39 -3.84
C SER A 30 -6.21 -5.08 -3.46
N ASP A 31 -5.95 -5.16 -2.16
CA ASP A 31 -4.84 -5.94 -1.61
C ASP A 31 -5.17 -7.43 -1.47
N SER A 32 -4.13 -8.24 -1.31
CA SER A 32 -4.23 -9.67 -1.04
C SER A 32 -4.59 -9.97 0.41
N LEU A 33 -5.22 -11.12 0.63
CA LEU A 33 -5.44 -11.67 1.96
C LEU A 33 -4.12 -11.97 2.69
N ARG A 34 -3.07 -12.35 1.95
CA ARG A 34 -1.74 -12.71 2.48
C ARG A 34 -1.10 -11.55 3.25
N THR A 35 -1.21 -10.34 2.70
CA THR A 35 -0.59 -9.12 3.27
C THR A 35 -1.60 -8.21 3.97
N ALA A 36 -2.77 -8.76 4.34
CA ALA A 36 -3.78 -8.00 5.07
C ALA A 36 -3.23 -7.51 6.42
N VAL A 37 -3.47 -6.23 6.73
CA VAL A 37 -3.15 -5.70 8.06
C VAL A 37 -4.06 -6.34 9.10
N THR A 38 -3.47 -6.83 10.19
CA THR A 38 -4.17 -7.44 11.31
C THR A 38 -3.72 -6.80 12.62
N ALA A 39 -4.40 -7.11 13.74
CA ALA A 39 -3.96 -6.67 15.07
C ALA A 39 -2.55 -7.17 15.46
N ARG A 40 -2.04 -8.20 14.78
CA ARG A 40 -0.69 -8.74 14.99
C ARG A 40 0.38 -8.07 14.13
N SER A 41 -0.01 -7.23 13.17
CA SER A 41 0.96 -6.52 12.31
C SER A 41 1.81 -5.56 13.15
N ARG A 42 3.11 -5.51 12.86
CA ARG A 42 4.10 -4.67 13.56
C ARG A 42 4.91 -3.79 12.63
N ASN A 43 5.21 -4.32 11.45
CA ASN A 43 5.85 -3.58 10.36
C ASN A 43 4.82 -3.38 9.26
N ILE A 44 4.63 -2.13 8.82
CA ILE A 44 3.65 -1.76 7.81
C ILE A 44 4.38 -1.08 6.65
N LEU A 45 4.15 -1.58 5.44
CA LEU A 45 4.47 -0.89 4.21
C LEU A 45 3.19 -0.24 3.69
N VAL A 46 3.22 1.09 3.52
CA VAL A 46 2.11 1.82 2.89
C VAL A 46 2.52 2.17 1.45
N VAL A 47 1.68 1.82 0.49
CA VAL A 47 1.88 2.17 -0.92
C VAL A 47 0.66 2.98 -1.38
N LEU A 48 0.94 4.18 -1.90
CA LEU A 48 -0.08 5.06 -2.46
C LEU A 48 0.11 5.10 -3.98
N PHE A 49 -0.89 4.64 -4.73
CA PHE A 49 -0.95 4.81 -6.18
C PHE A 49 -1.56 6.17 -6.51
N CYS A 50 -0.92 6.92 -7.41
CA CYS A 50 -1.38 8.23 -7.82
C CYS A 50 -1.26 8.39 -9.35
N PRO A 51 -2.32 8.82 -10.06
CA PRO A 51 -2.21 9.23 -11.45
C PRO A 51 -1.18 10.35 -11.62
N LEU A 52 -0.42 10.32 -12.71
CA LEU A 52 0.68 11.28 -12.96
C LEU A 52 0.21 12.73 -12.94
N GLU A 53 -1.01 12.99 -13.41
CA GLU A 53 -1.61 14.33 -13.45
C GLU A 53 -1.84 14.92 -12.06
N ARG A 54 -1.87 14.09 -11.01
CA ARG A 54 -2.09 14.49 -9.61
C ARG A 54 -0.83 14.34 -8.74
N ALA A 55 0.23 13.72 -9.26
CA ALA A 55 1.40 13.35 -8.46
C ALA A 55 2.18 14.58 -7.95
N GLY A 56 2.22 15.67 -8.72
CA GLY A 56 3.07 16.84 -8.44
C GLY A 56 2.80 17.52 -7.10
N ALA A 57 1.56 17.98 -6.86
CA ALA A 57 1.22 18.77 -5.68
C ALA A 57 0.72 17.94 -4.49
N HIS A 58 0.32 16.69 -4.71
CA HIS A 58 -0.48 15.95 -3.72
C HIS A 58 0.24 14.75 -3.11
N LEU A 59 1.27 14.20 -3.75
CA LEU A 59 1.82 12.93 -3.30
C LEU A 59 2.64 13.04 -2.01
N SER A 60 3.56 14.00 -1.92
CA SER A 60 4.35 14.21 -0.69
C SER A 60 3.48 14.62 0.50
N PRO A 61 2.56 15.60 0.38
CA PRO A 61 1.66 15.95 1.48
C PRO A 61 0.77 14.78 1.93
N ALA A 62 0.30 13.94 1.00
CA ALA A 62 -0.47 12.76 1.36
C ALA A 62 0.36 11.74 2.16
N LEU A 63 1.61 11.51 1.76
CA LEU A 63 2.53 10.62 2.48
C LEU A 63 2.89 11.17 3.87
N GLU A 64 3.13 12.48 3.97
CA GLU A 64 3.36 13.17 5.26
C GLU A 64 2.16 13.04 6.19
N HIS A 65 0.96 13.25 5.66
CA HIS A 65 -0.27 13.10 6.44
C HIS A 65 -0.47 11.66 6.94
N ILE A 66 -0.21 10.65 6.09
CA ILE A 66 -0.27 9.24 6.51
C ILE A 66 0.76 8.96 7.62
N ALA A 67 1.99 9.44 7.46
CA ALA A 67 3.06 9.29 8.44
C ALA A 67 2.67 9.91 9.79
N GLU A 68 2.12 11.13 9.78
CA GLU A 68 1.63 11.82 10.98
C GLU A 68 0.53 11.01 11.68
N MET A 69 -0.47 10.54 10.92
CA MET A 69 -1.59 9.77 11.47
C MET A 69 -1.13 8.45 12.09
N LEU A 70 -0.24 7.71 11.42
CA LEU A 70 0.30 6.45 11.95
C LEU A 70 1.16 6.68 13.20
N THR A 71 1.96 7.76 13.22
CA THR A 71 2.75 8.13 14.40
C THR A 71 1.84 8.46 15.57
N ARG A 72 0.81 9.28 15.34
CA ARG A 72 -0.12 9.74 16.37
C ARG A 72 -1.00 8.64 16.95
N PHE A 73 -1.58 7.79 16.10
CA PHE A 73 -2.61 6.85 16.52
C PHE A 73 -2.11 5.41 16.66
N CYS A 74 -0.99 5.08 16.04
CA CYS A 74 -0.41 3.73 16.10
C CYS A 74 0.95 3.69 16.80
N SER A 75 1.44 4.83 17.32
CA SER A 75 2.79 4.95 17.89
C SER A 75 3.88 4.44 16.93
N ALA A 76 3.63 4.60 15.62
CA ALA A 76 4.55 4.11 14.59
C ALA A 76 5.82 4.96 14.53
N ALA A 77 6.95 4.33 14.25
CA ALA A 77 8.19 5.00 13.88
C ALA A 77 8.37 4.91 12.36
N VAL A 78 8.43 6.05 11.67
CA VAL A 78 8.58 6.10 10.22
C VAL A 78 10.04 5.88 9.84
N THR A 79 10.32 4.77 9.18
CA THR A 79 11.70 4.39 8.80
C THR A 79 12.10 4.88 7.42
N ALA A 80 11.15 5.02 6.49
CA ALA A 80 11.39 5.51 5.14
C ALA A 80 10.13 6.09 4.51
N VAL A 81 10.31 7.15 3.71
CA VAL A 81 9.29 7.70 2.81
C VAL A 81 9.95 7.94 1.46
N ARG A 82 9.39 7.38 0.39
CA ARG A 82 9.96 7.47 -0.96
C ARG A 82 8.84 7.64 -1.98
N VAL A 83 9.06 8.52 -2.95
CA VAL A 83 8.23 8.64 -4.15
C VAL A 83 8.93 7.91 -5.28
N VAL A 84 8.24 6.96 -5.91
CA VAL A 84 8.71 6.23 -7.09
C VAL A 84 7.95 6.77 -8.30
N ARG A 85 8.67 7.04 -9.39
CA ARG A 85 8.13 7.52 -10.67
C ARG A 85 8.41 6.50 -11.76
#